data_AF-A0A7X7BRI1-F1
#
_entry.id   AF-A0A7X7BRI1-F1
#
_cell.length_a   1.000
_cell.length_b   1.000
_cell.length_c   1.000
_cell.angle_alpha   90.00
_cell.angle_beta   90.00
_cell.angle_gamma   90.00
#
_symmetry.space_group_name_H-M   'P 1'
#
loop_
_entity.id
_entity.type
_entity.pdbx_description
1 polymer ?
#
loop_
_entity_poly.entity_id
_entity_poly.type
_entity_poly.pdbx_seq_one_letter_code
_entity_poly.pdbx_strand_id
1 'polypeptide(L)'
;IFDRYGARKMAITGMTLLTLGTIPFVFLTENSSFLMIIILYAIRMVGVALVMMNVTTSGMNSLPLDKISHGTAVNNTFRQVLSSIGTAILVSVLTTTTNNNMPAKSMLKTLPLQYKNGAINATLDGFHASFAISILFALIALVLSFFLKKGNRARERSEKVDS
;
A
#
# COMPACT_ATOMS: atom_id res chain seq x y z
N ILE A 1 -11.67 23.94 2.02
CA ILE A 1 -12.25 22.56 2.21
C ILE A 1 -11.31 21.67 3.02
N PHE A 2 -9.99 21.77 2.85
CA PHE A 2 -8.96 21.06 3.65
C PHE A 2 -8.90 21.45 5.15
N ASP A 3 -9.26 22.68 5.52
CA ASP A 3 -9.14 23.14 6.93
C ASP A 3 -10.15 22.57 7.93
N ARG A 4 -11.19 21.85 7.48
CA ARG A 4 -12.31 21.44 8.35
C ARG A 4 -12.48 19.93 8.53
N TYR A 5 -11.85 19.12 7.68
CA TYR A 5 -11.87 17.66 7.74
C TYR A 5 -10.50 17.18 8.20
N GLY A 6 -10.25 17.22 9.52
CA GLY A 6 -8.93 16.96 10.09
C GLY A 6 -8.25 15.69 9.54
N ALA A 7 -6.92 15.74 9.44
CA ALA A 7 -6.03 14.75 8.83
C ALA A 7 -6.44 13.27 9.02
N ARG A 8 -6.93 12.92 10.22
CA ARG A 8 -7.46 11.60 10.57
C ARG A 8 -8.58 11.14 9.62
N LYS A 9 -9.57 11.98 9.31
CA LYS A 9 -10.69 11.61 8.44
C LYS A 9 -10.21 11.34 7.01
N MET A 10 -9.30 12.16 6.49
CA MET A 10 -8.71 11.98 5.16
C MET A 10 -7.81 10.74 5.08
N ALA A 11 -7.06 10.44 6.14
CA ALA A 11 -6.28 9.23 6.24
C ALA A 11 -7.18 7.98 6.21
N ILE A 12 -8.25 7.97 7.01
CA ILE A 12 -9.20 6.84 7.06
C ILE A 12 -9.89 6.63 5.71
N THR A 13 -10.38 7.70 5.06
CA THR A 13 -11.06 7.56 3.75
C THR A 13 -10.11 7.08 2.66
N GLY A 14 -8.90 7.63 2.58
CA GLY A 14 -7.89 7.19 1.63
C GLY A 14 -7.45 5.75 1.86
N MET A 15 -7.21 5.36 3.12
CA MET A 15 -6.83 3.98 3.49
C MET A 15 -7.97 2.98 3.23
N THR A 16 -9.22 3.38 3.45
CA THR A 16 -10.39 2.54 3.14
C THR A 16 -10.48 2.31 1.63
N LEU A 17 -10.36 3.37 0.83
CA LEU A 17 -10.40 3.28 -0.63
C LEU A 17 -9.25 2.41 -1.17
N LEU A 18 -8.04 2.58 -0.64
CA LEU A 18 -6.88 1.76 -0.99
C LEU A 18 -7.14 0.29 -0.67
N THR A 19 -7.64 -0.01 0.53
CA THR A 19 -7.91 -1.38 0.97
C THR A 19 -8.98 -2.02 0.09
N LEU A 20 -10.12 -1.36 -0.10
CA LEU A 20 -11.22 -1.85 -0.95
C LEU A 20 -10.79 -2.00 -2.40
N GLY A 21 -9.97 -1.09 -2.93
CA GLY A 21 -9.40 -1.20 -4.28
C GLY A 21 -8.36 -2.31 -4.43
N THR A 22 -7.80 -2.83 -3.33
CA THR A 22 -6.81 -3.92 -3.36
C THR A 22 -7.47 -5.30 -3.23
N ILE A 23 -8.60 -5.41 -2.52
CA ILE A 23 -9.29 -6.69 -2.29
C ILE A 23 -9.57 -7.48 -3.58
N PRO A 24 -10.10 -6.89 -4.67
CA PRO A 24 -10.37 -7.62 -5.89
C PRO A 24 -9.15 -8.28 -6.54
N PHE A 25 -7.93 -7.78 -6.27
CA PHE A 25 -6.70 -8.33 -6.86
C PHE A 25 -6.36 -9.73 -6.37
N VAL A 26 -6.85 -10.14 -5.18
CA VAL A 26 -6.69 -11.52 -4.68
C VAL A 26 -7.51 -12.53 -5.49
N PHE A 27 -8.54 -12.09 -6.21
CA PHE A 27 -9.43 -12.97 -6.97
C PHE A 27 -9.14 -12.95 -8.48
N LEU A 28 -8.02 -12.37 -8.91
CA LEU A 28 -7.68 -12.28 -10.32
C LEU A 28 -7.34 -13.66 -10.90
N THR A 29 -7.87 -13.97 -12.07
CA THR A 29 -7.57 -15.23 -12.76
C THR A 29 -6.98 -14.93 -14.13
N GLU A 30 -6.56 -15.98 -14.84
CA GLU A 30 -6.10 -15.89 -16.23
C GLU A 30 -7.15 -15.25 -17.16
N ASN A 31 -8.43 -15.38 -16.82
CA ASN A 31 -9.54 -14.89 -17.63
C ASN A 31 -10.01 -13.49 -17.23
N SER A 32 -9.35 -12.85 -16.25
CA SER A 32 -9.72 -11.52 -15.80
C SER A 32 -9.50 -10.47 -16.90
N SER A 33 -10.53 -9.66 -17.17
CA SER A 33 -10.46 -8.61 -18.19
C SER A 33 -9.39 -7.57 -17.85
N PHE A 34 -8.53 -7.27 -18.82
CA PHE A 34 -7.48 -6.27 -18.68
C PHE A 34 -8.05 -4.88 -18.31
N LEU A 35 -9.21 -4.53 -18.87
CA LEU A 35 -9.89 -3.26 -18.60
C LEU A 35 -10.34 -3.18 -17.12
N MET A 36 -10.84 -4.28 -16.56
CA MET A 36 -11.20 -4.36 -15.14
C MET A 36 -9.98 -4.13 -14.24
N ILE A 37 -8.84 -4.73 -14.56
CA ILE A 37 -7.58 -4.55 -13.82
C ILE A 37 -7.16 -3.07 -13.83
N ILE A 38 -7.21 -2.42 -14.99
CA ILE A 38 -6.88 -0.99 -15.14
C ILE A 38 -7.79 -0.12 -14.27
N ILE A 39 -9.10 -0.33 -14.32
CA ILE A 39 -10.06 0.48 -13.53
C ILE A 39 -9.80 0.30 -12.03
N LEU A 40 -9.63 -0.94 -11.57
CA LEU A 40 -9.32 -1.23 -10.17
C LEU A 40 -8.00 -0.59 -9.73
N TYR A 41 -6.98 -0.65 -10.58
CA TYR A 41 -5.70 0.00 -10.33
C TYR A 41 -5.83 1.52 -10.24
N ALA A 42 -6.62 2.14 -11.11
CA ALA A 42 -6.90 3.58 -11.07
C ALA A 42 -7.60 3.98 -9.76
N ILE A 43 -8.63 3.24 -9.34
CA ILE A 43 -9.32 3.47 -8.06
C ILE A 43 -8.36 3.35 -6.87
N ARG A 44 -7.51 2.32 -6.88
CA ARG A 44 -6.49 2.12 -5.85
C ARG A 44 -5.51 3.31 -5.79
N MET A 45 -5.08 3.82 -6.94
CA MET A 45 -4.16 4.97 -7.02
C MET A 45 -4.79 6.28 -6.53
N VAL A 46 -6.09 6.47 -6.70
CA VAL A 46 -6.81 7.58 -6.06
C VAL A 46 -6.71 7.49 -4.54
N GLY A 47 -6.90 6.29 -3.97
CA GLY A 47 -6.73 6.06 -2.53
C GLY A 47 -5.31 6.40 -2.05
N VAL A 48 -4.27 5.96 -2.77
CA VAL A 48 -2.87 6.26 -2.47
C VAL A 48 -2.60 7.78 -2.50
N ALA A 49 -3.08 8.48 -3.52
CA ALA A 49 -2.90 9.92 -3.67
C ALA A 49 -3.52 10.70 -2.50
N LEU A 50 -4.73 10.32 -2.08
CA LEU A 50 -5.40 10.91 -0.92
C LEU A 50 -4.60 10.72 0.37
N VAL A 51 -4.04 9.53 0.60
CA VAL A 51 -3.24 9.27 1.81
C VAL A 51 -1.93 10.06 1.80
N MET A 52 -1.14 9.98 0.72
CA MET A 52 0.17 10.63 0.65
C MET A 52 0.09 12.15 0.85
N MET A 53 -0.88 12.79 0.21
CA MET A 53 -1.06 14.25 0.27
C MET A 53 -1.45 14.72 1.67
N ASN A 54 -2.38 14.02 2.32
CA ASN A 54 -2.94 14.49 3.59
C ASN A 54 -2.10 14.09 4.81
N VAL A 55 -1.56 12.87 4.83
CA VAL A 55 -0.87 12.33 6.01
C VAL A 55 0.50 12.97 6.18
N THR A 56 1.30 13.02 5.11
CA THR A 56 2.65 13.57 5.16
C THR A 56 2.62 15.05 5.51
N THR A 57 1.78 15.82 4.81
CA THR A 57 1.62 17.26 5.03
C THR A 57 1.13 17.58 6.44
N SER A 58 0.13 16.85 6.93
CA SER A 58 -0.39 17.06 8.29
C SER A 58 0.60 16.66 9.39
N GLY A 59 1.39 15.61 9.15
CA GLY A 59 2.46 15.19 10.07
C GLY A 59 3.53 16.26 10.20
N MET A 60 4.01 16.78 9.08
CA MET A 60 5.03 17.85 9.07
C MET A 60 4.50 19.16 9.67
N ASN A 61 3.25 19.52 9.40
CA ASN A 61 2.61 20.71 9.97
C ASN A 61 2.42 20.66 11.50
N SER A 62 2.65 19.50 12.13
CA SER A 62 2.59 19.35 13.58
C SER A 62 3.93 19.58 14.30
N LEU A 63 5.03 19.75 13.54
CA LEU A 63 6.35 20.05 14.09
C LEU A 63 6.57 21.58 14.17
N PRO A 64 7.30 22.06 15.19
CA PRO A 64 7.78 23.44 15.21
C PRO A 64 8.79 23.68 14.06
N LEU A 65 8.87 24.91 13.57
CA LEU A 65 9.58 25.28 12.33
C LEU A 65 11.07 24.84 12.35
N ASP A 66 11.73 24.93 13.50
CA ASP A 66 13.13 24.54 13.71
C ASP A 66 13.37 23.02 13.58
N LYS A 67 12.33 22.19 13.68
CA LYS A 67 12.41 20.74 13.57
C LYS A 67 11.94 20.18 12.23
N ILE A 68 11.44 21.01 11.31
CA ILE A 68 10.93 20.56 10.01
C ILE A 68 12.02 19.85 9.18
N SER A 69 13.26 20.36 9.18
CA SER A 69 14.37 19.72 8.44
C SER A 69 14.65 18.30 8.95
N HIS A 70 14.81 18.15 10.27
CA HIS A 70 15.02 16.83 10.89
C HIS A 70 13.80 15.90 10.73
N GLY A 71 12.59 16.42 10.88
CA GLY A 71 11.36 15.65 10.66
C GLY A 71 11.22 15.14 9.23
N THR A 72 11.61 15.96 8.24
CA THR A 72 11.60 15.58 6.82
C THR A 72 12.61 14.46 6.55
N ALA A 73 13.82 14.58 7.11
CA ALA A 73 14.85 13.55 6.99
C ALA A 73 14.38 12.21 7.57
N VAL A 74 13.83 12.21 8.79
CA VAL A 74 13.28 11.01 9.43
C VAL A 74 12.13 10.42 8.61
N ASN A 75 11.19 11.25 8.13
CA ASN A 75 10.09 10.79 7.29
C ASN A 75 10.59 10.13 5.99
N ASN A 76 11.61 10.70 5.35
CA ASN A 76 12.20 10.13 4.14
C ASN A 76 12.90 8.79 4.42
N THR A 77 13.69 8.69 5.50
CA THR A 77 14.33 7.44 5.91
C THR A 77 13.29 6.37 6.22
N PHE A 78 12.26 6.72 7.00
CA PHE A 78 11.19 5.78 7.35
C PHE A 78 10.47 5.26 6.11
N ARG A 79 10.13 6.16 5.16
CA ARG A 79 9.53 5.77 3.88
C ARG A 79 10.43 4.85 3.07
N GLN A 80 11.73 5.13 2.97
CA GLN A 80 12.66 4.28 2.23
C GLN A 80 12.80 2.89 2.86
N VAL A 81 12.96 2.83 4.18
CA VAL A 81 13.08 1.57 4.93
C VAL A 81 11.81 0.74 4.78
N LEU A 82 10.63 1.31 5.03
CA LEU A 82 9.36 0.60 4.88
C LEU A 82 9.10 0.17 3.42
N SER A 83 9.43 1.01 2.44
CA SER A 83 9.27 0.66 1.02
C SER A 83 10.14 -0.54 0.64
N SER A 84 11.38 -0.57 1.11
CA SER A 84 12.31 -1.67 0.85
C SER A 84 11.81 -2.97 1.50
N ILE A 85 11.50 -2.93 2.79
CA ILE A 85 11.03 -4.11 3.54
C ILE A 85 9.71 -4.63 2.96
N GLY A 86 8.74 -3.74 2.72
CA GLY A 86 7.45 -4.12 2.17
C GLY A 86 7.57 -4.79 0.80
N THR A 87 8.41 -4.23 -0.08
CA THR A 87 8.67 -4.81 -1.40
C THR A 87 9.36 -6.18 -1.27
N ALA A 88 10.36 -6.30 -0.40
CA ALA A 88 11.08 -7.55 -0.19
C ALA A 88 10.15 -8.67 0.30
N ILE A 89 9.25 -8.38 1.23
CA ILE A 89 8.25 -9.34 1.72
C ILE A 89 7.31 -9.77 0.59
N LEU A 90 6.75 -8.81 -0.16
CA LEU A 90 5.80 -9.13 -1.23
C LEU A 90 6.43 -9.93 -2.37
N VAL A 91 7.67 -9.60 -2.75
CA VAL A 91 8.42 -10.34 -3.78
C VAL A 91 8.81 -11.72 -3.25
N SER A 92 9.26 -11.81 -2.00
CA SER A 92 9.63 -13.10 -1.39
C SER A 92 8.45 -14.06 -1.35
N VAL A 93 7.27 -13.60 -0.92
CA VAL A 93 6.04 -14.43 -0.89
C VAL A 93 5.62 -14.82 -2.31
N LEU A 94 5.66 -13.89 -3.27
CA LEU A 94 5.34 -14.15 -4.68
C LEU A 94 6.25 -15.27 -5.21
N THR A 95 7.57 -15.07 -5.14
CA THR A 95 8.55 -15.99 -5.69
C THR A 95 8.52 -17.33 -4.99
N THR A 96 8.41 -17.37 -3.66
CA THR A 96 8.40 -18.63 -2.90
C THR A 96 7.15 -19.44 -3.23
N THR A 97 5.98 -18.81 -3.25
CA THR A 97 4.72 -19.49 -3.56
C THR A 97 4.70 -19.98 -5.01
N THR A 98 5.09 -19.14 -5.96
CA THR A 98 5.19 -19.53 -7.38
C THR A 98 6.14 -20.71 -7.58
N ASN A 99 7.34 -20.66 -6.97
CA ASN A 99 8.33 -21.73 -7.13
C ASN A 99 7.87 -23.04 -6.50
N ASN A 100 7.19 -22.98 -5.35
CA ASN A 100 6.69 -24.17 -4.65
C ASN A 100 5.56 -24.87 -5.42
N ASN A 101 4.73 -24.11 -6.13
CA ASN A 101 3.62 -24.65 -6.93
C ASN A 101 4.02 -24.95 -8.38
N MET A 102 5.27 -24.72 -8.76
CA MET A 102 5.71 -24.85 -10.15
C MET A 102 5.76 -26.32 -10.60
N PRO A 103 5.21 -26.66 -11.79
CA PRO A 103 5.26 -28.03 -12.30
C PRO A 103 6.70 -28.53 -12.48
N ALA A 104 6.91 -29.84 -12.28
CA ALA A 104 8.21 -30.46 -12.48
C ALA A 104 8.78 -30.17 -13.87
N LYS A 105 10.05 -29.73 -13.92
CA LYS A 105 10.74 -29.37 -15.18
C LYS A 105 10.81 -30.51 -16.19
N SER A 106 10.74 -31.76 -15.73
CA SER A 106 10.65 -32.94 -16.62
C SER A 106 9.45 -32.90 -17.56
N MET A 107 8.34 -32.27 -17.14
CA MET A 107 7.13 -32.11 -17.95
C MET A 107 7.32 -31.20 -19.16
N LEU A 108 8.39 -30.40 -19.22
CA LEU A 108 8.72 -29.62 -20.42
C LEU A 108 8.96 -30.50 -21.65
N LYS A 109 9.50 -31.71 -21.45
CA LYS A 109 9.84 -32.63 -22.54
C LYS A 109 8.69 -33.57 -22.91
N THR A 110 7.87 -33.95 -21.93
CA THR A 110 6.81 -34.95 -22.12
C THR A 110 5.45 -34.31 -22.39
N LEU A 111 5.11 -33.21 -21.72
CA LEU A 111 3.78 -32.59 -21.70
C LEU A 111 3.88 -31.06 -21.67
N PRO A 112 4.43 -30.42 -22.72
CA PRO A 112 4.74 -28.99 -22.70
C PRO A 112 3.53 -28.08 -22.50
N LEU A 113 2.35 -28.47 -22.99
CA LEU A 113 1.10 -27.72 -22.78
C LEU A 113 0.63 -27.76 -21.32
N GLN A 114 0.77 -28.90 -20.64
CA GLN A 114 0.40 -29.01 -19.23
C GLN A 114 1.38 -28.25 -18.33
N TYR A 115 2.67 -28.29 -18.66
CA TYR A 115 3.66 -27.46 -17.98
C TYR A 115 3.32 -25.97 -18.10
N LYS A 116 2.95 -25.50 -19.30
CA LYS A 116 2.56 -24.10 -19.52
C LYS A 116 1.39 -23.71 -18.62
N ASN A 117 0.30 -24.47 -18.63
CA ASN A 117 -0.88 -24.16 -17.81
C ASN A 117 -0.57 -24.24 -16.31
N GLY A 118 0.19 -25.26 -15.87
CA GLY A 118 0.62 -25.38 -14.49
C GLY A 118 1.52 -24.22 -14.03
N ALA A 119 2.40 -23.72 -14.90
CA ALA A 119 3.26 -22.58 -14.60
C ALA A 119 2.45 -21.26 -14.49
N ILE A 120 1.40 -21.08 -15.30
CA ILE A 120 0.53 -19.91 -15.17
C ILE A 120 -0.27 -19.99 -13.87
N ASN A 121 -0.86 -21.14 -13.54
CA ASN A 121 -1.54 -21.36 -12.25
C ASN A 121 -0.62 -21.11 -11.06
N ALA A 122 0.61 -21.64 -11.07
CA ALA A 122 1.58 -21.39 -10.00
C ALA A 122 1.90 -19.89 -9.84
N THR A 123 1.96 -19.16 -10.96
CA THR A 123 2.18 -17.72 -10.96
C THR A 123 0.96 -16.97 -10.39
N LEU A 124 -0.26 -17.38 -10.73
CA LEU A 124 -1.49 -16.83 -10.16
C LEU A 124 -1.55 -17.05 -8.65
N ASP A 125 -1.23 -18.26 -8.17
CA ASP A 125 -1.19 -18.57 -6.73
C ASP A 125 -0.21 -17.64 -5.99
N GLY A 126 0.96 -17.40 -6.58
CA GLY A 126 1.92 -16.45 -6.04
C GLY A 126 1.37 -15.02 -5.98
N PHE A 127 0.66 -14.57 -7.02
CA PHE A 127 0.00 -13.27 -6.99
C PHE A 127 -1.07 -13.19 -5.90
N HIS A 128 -1.93 -14.20 -5.77
CA HIS A 128 -2.97 -14.25 -4.74
C HIS A 128 -2.38 -14.17 -3.34
N ALA A 129 -1.33 -14.95 -3.06
CA ALA A 129 -0.62 -14.93 -1.79
C ALA A 129 -0.04 -13.54 -1.48
N SER A 130 0.63 -12.92 -2.45
CA SER A 130 1.20 -11.58 -2.25
C SER A 130 0.14 -10.50 -2.08
N PHE A 131 -0.97 -10.56 -2.82
CA PHE A 131 -2.07 -9.62 -2.63
C PHE A 131 -2.76 -9.81 -1.29
N ALA A 132 -2.88 -11.05 -0.78
CA ALA A 132 -3.40 -11.31 0.56
C ALA A 132 -2.53 -10.67 1.65
N ILE A 133 -1.20 -10.80 1.55
CA ILE A 133 -0.27 -10.10 2.45
C ILE A 133 -0.38 -8.57 2.29
N SER A 134 -0.52 -8.07 1.06
CA SER A 134 -0.70 -6.63 0.83
C SER A 134 -2.00 -6.11 1.46
N ILE A 135 -3.08 -6.88 1.43
CA ILE A 135 -4.35 -6.52 2.09
C ILE A 135 -4.17 -6.53 3.61
N LEU A 136 -3.45 -7.51 4.16
CA LEU A 136 -3.13 -7.53 5.60
C LEU A 136 -2.40 -6.24 6.02
N PHE A 137 -1.38 -5.82 5.27
CA PHE A 137 -0.70 -4.55 5.52
C PHE A 137 -1.64 -3.34 5.38
N ALA A 138 -2.50 -3.33 4.36
CA ALA A 138 -3.48 -2.26 4.18
C ALA A 138 -4.48 -2.19 5.35
N LEU A 139 -4.95 -3.34 5.85
CA LEU A 139 -5.83 -3.43 7.02
C LEU A 139 -5.14 -2.96 8.30
N ILE A 140 -3.89 -3.38 8.55
CA ILE A 140 -3.11 -2.89 9.69
C ILE A 140 -2.96 -1.38 9.61
N ALA A 141 -2.58 -0.85 8.45
CA ALA A 141 -2.42 0.59 8.25
C ALA A 141 -3.77 1.34 8.37
N LEU A 142 -4.88 0.75 7.93
CA LEU A 142 -6.23 1.29 8.12
C LEU A 142 -6.58 1.34 9.61
N VAL A 143 -6.34 0.27 10.36
CA VAL A 143 -6.52 0.23 11.82
C VAL A 143 -5.67 1.31 12.50
N LEU A 144 -4.38 1.42 12.15
CA LEU A 144 -3.49 2.46 12.68
C LEU A 144 -3.97 3.88 12.34
N SER A 145 -4.60 4.07 11.18
CA SER A 145 -5.16 5.37 10.80
C SER A 145 -6.29 5.83 11.74
N PHE A 146 -7.01 4.90 12.37
CA PHE A 146 -7.98 5.25 13.40
C PHE A 146 -7.32 5.78 14.67
N PHE A 147 -6.06 5.44 14.96
CA PHE A 147 -5.32 5.94 16.13
C PHE A 147 -4.60 7.27 15.90
N LEU A 148 -4.64 7.82 14.67
CA LEU A 148 -4.08 9.14 14.40
C LEU A 148 -4.75 10.21 15.28
N LYS A 149 -3.94 10.83 16.15
CA LYS A 149 -4.39 11.92 17.03
C LYS A 149 -4.84 13.10 16.18
N LYS A 150 -5.98 13.70 16.54
CA LYS A 150 -6.52 14.90 15.89
C LYS A 150 -5.42 15.99 15.99
N GLY A 151 -4.95 16.49 14.85
CA GLY A 151 -3.77 17.37 14.76
C GLY A 151 -3.83 18.49 15.79
N ASN A 152 -2.81 18.56 16.64
CA ASN A 152 -2.69 19.58 17.67
C ASN A 152 -2.19 20.87 17.00
N ARG A 153 -2.86 21.99 17.32
CA ARG A 153 -2.65 23.34 16.80
C ARG A 153 -1.32 23.95 17.29
N ALA A 154 -0.18 23.30 17.00
CA ALA A 154 1.13 23.85 17.35
C ALA A 154 1.38 25.22 16.67
N ARG A 155 0.81 25.42 15.48
CA ARG A 155 0.90 26.67 14.70
C ARG A 155 0.19 27.87 15.34
N GLU A 156 -0.90 27.65 16.10
CA GLU A 156 -1.60 28.74 16.81
C GLU A 156 -0.85 29.21 18.07
N ARG A 157 0.14 28.44 18.55
CA ARG A 157 0.88 28.76 19.77
C ARG A 157 2.14 29.59 19.50
N SER A 158 2.74 29.52 18.31
CA SER A 158 3.90 30.35 17.95
C SER A 158 3.50 31.78 17.61
N GLU A 159 2.39 31.99 16.87
CA GLU A 159 1.89 33.34 16.56
C GLU A 159 1.47 34.12 17.82
N LYS A 160 1.02 33.43 18.87
CA LYS A 160 0.64 34.07 20.16
C LYS A 160 1.81 34.37 21.09
N VAL A 161 3.01 33.87 20.80
CA VAL A 161 4.21 34.16 21.61
C VAL A 161 5.00 35.34 21.00
N ASP A 162 4.82 35.59 19.70
CA ASP A 162 5.41 36.71 18.96
C ASP A 162 4.47 37.92 18.79
N SER A 163 3.30 37.94 19.47
CA SER A 163 2.36 39.08 19.53
C SER A 163 2.15 39.60 20.94
#